data_AF-A0A0T0MM19-F1
#
_entry.id   AF-A0A0T0MM19-F1
#
_cell.length_a   1.000
_cell.length_b   1.000
_cell.length_c   1.000
_cell.angle_alpha   90.00
_cell.angle_beta   90.00
_cell.angle_gamma   90.00
#
_symmetry.space_group_name_H-M   'P 1'
#
loop_
_entity.id
_entity.type
_entity.pdbx_description
1 polymer ?
#
loop_
_entity_poly.entity_id
_entity_poly.type
_entity_poly.pdbx_seq_one_letter_code
_entity_poly.pdbx_strand_id
1 'polypeptide(L)'
;MRILDVPYERAIGEADDMVDTLLEEGWLPGQIALLATGSRHQLQVELVDGAGHDGYWDGFFAGEEVFWAHVLGFKGLERTVVILAVNGFREIERARTLLYTGLSRARVLLVVVGPRAEIERIGGDGVRKRLERAQVV
;
A
#
# COMPACT_ATOMS: atom_id res chain seq x y z
N MET A 1 10.83 -7.82 3.09
CA MET A 1 9.97 -6.62 3.12
C MET A 1 10.84 -5.42 3.39
N ARG A 2 10.39 -4.24 2.96
CA ARG A 2 11.05 -2.95 3.18
C ARG A 2 10.17 -2.06 4.05
N ILE A 3 10.77 -1.11 4.76
CA ILE A 3 10.06 -0.11 5.57
C ILE A 3 10.72 1.26 5.34
N LEU A 4 9.88 2.25 5.05
CA LEU A 4 10.24 3.67 5.01
C LEU A 4 9.49 4.38 6.14
N ASP A 5 10.22 4.83 7.15
CA ASP A 5 9.65 5.44 8.37
C ASP A 5 9.43 6.94 8.16
N VAL A 6 8.16 7.30 7.93
CA VAL A 6 7.74 8.67 7.63
C VAL A 6 6.43 8.98 8.34
N PRO A 7 6.14 10.25 8.70
CA PRO A 7 4.87 10.60 9.32
C PRO A 7 3.68 10.36 8.37
N TYR A 8 2.47 10.24 8.93
CA TYR A 8 1.26 9.91 8.16
C TYR A 8 1.01 10.83 6.97
N GLU A 9 1.29 12.12 7.14
CA GLU A 9 1.06 13.17 6.16
C GLU A 9 1.99 13.06 4.95
N ARG A 10 3.15 12.41 5.12
CA ARG A 10 4.12 12.15 4.05
C ARG A 10 3.92 10.79 3.39
N ALA A 11 3.23 9.87 4.04
CA ALA A 11 3.18 8.46 3.63
C ALA A 11 2.67 8.22 2.20
N ILE A 12 1.77 9.07 1.67
CA ILE A 12 1.29 8.95 0.28
C ILE A 12 2.36 9.42 -0.71
N GLY A 13 2.89 10.63 -0.55
CA GLY A 13 3.91 11.15 -1.48
C GLY A 13 5.17 10.29 -1.51
N GLU A 14 5.63 9.83 -0.34
CA GLU A 14 6.78 8.93 -0.24
C GLU A 14 6.49 7.53 -0.84
N ALA A 15 5.21 7.12 -0.87
CA ALA A 15 4.81 5.89 -1.53
C ALA A 15 4.77 6.05 -3.06
N ASP A 16 4.44 7.25 -3.57
CA ASP A 16 4.57 7.56 -5.00
C ASP A 16 6.05 7.57 -5.42
N ASP A 17 6.93 8.23 -4.66
CA ASP A 17 8.39 8.22 -4.93
C ASP A 17 8.96 6.77 -4.90
N MET A 18 8.39 5.91 -4.06
CA MET A 18 8.74 4.49 -4.01
C MET A 18 8.25 3.70 -5.24
N VAL A 19 7.15 4.10 -5.88
CA VAL A 19 6.76 3.52 -7.18
C VAL A 19 7.87 3.76 -8.18
N ASP A 20 8.35 5.00 -8.31
CA ASP A 20 9.42 5.36 -9.24
C ASP A 20 10.70 4.57 -8.95
N THR A 21 11.09 4.49 -7.68
CA THR A 21 12.25 3.69 -7.24
C THR A 21 12.12 2.22 -7.66
N LEU A 22 10.95 1.61 -7.50
CA LEU A 22 10.74 0.21 -7.88
C LEU A 22 10.76 0.02 -9.40
N LEU A 23 10.26 0.98 -10.17
CA LEU A 23 10.36 0.96 -11.63
C LEU A 23 11.83 1.03 -12.08
N GLU A 24 12.64 1.89 -11.45
CA GLU A 24 14.09 1.97 -11.71
C GLU A 24 14.83 0.68 -11.32
N GLU A 25 14.38 -0.02 -10.28
CA GLU A 25 14.86 -1.36 -9.92
C GLU A 25 14.46 -2.46 -10.93
N GLY A 26 13.61 -2.14 -11.91
CA GLY A 26 13.20 -3.04 -12.98
C GLY A 26 11.91 -3.80 -12.74
N TRP A 27 11.11 -3.44 -11.73
CA TRP A 27 9.75 -3.95 -11.60
C TRP A 27 8.87 -3.39 -12.71
N LEU A 28 7.98 -4.21 -13.27
CA LEU A 28 7.04 -3.75 -14.29
C LEU A 28 5.88 -2.98 -13.61
N PRO A 29 5.32 -1.92 -14.23
CA PRO A 29 4.23 -1.14 -13.65
C PRO A 29 3.05 -2.01 -13.18
N GLY A 30 2.59 -2.90 -14.07
CA GLY A 30 1.58 -3.91 -13.80
C GLY A 30 1.84 -4.82 -12.59
N GLN A 31 3.06 -4.93 -12.10
CA GLN A 31 3.40 -5.75 -10.93
C GLN A 31 3.21 -5.01 -9.60
N ILE A 32 2.98 -3.70 -9.62
CA ILE A 32 2.98 -2.83 -8.44
C ILE A 32 1.55 -2.41 -8.12
N ALA A 33 1.19 -2.49 -6.83
CA ALA A 33 -0.01 -1.86 -6.29
C ALA A 33 0.34 -0.98 -5.09
N LEU A 34 -0.18 0.25 -5.07
CA LEU A 34 -0.10 1.17 -3.94
C LEU A 34 -1.43 1.17 -3.19
N LEU A 35 -1.39 0.77 -1.91
CA LEU A 35 -2.55 0.65 -1.04
C LEU A 35 -2.52 1.68 0.09
N ALA A 36 -3.53 2.55 0.15
CA ALA A 36 -3.73 3.48 1.27
C ALA A 36 -4.61 2.88 2.37
N THR A 37 -4.32 3.19 3.65
CA THR A 37 -5.10 2.71 4.81
C THR A 37 -6.16 3.70 5.31
N GLY A 38 -5.98 4.99 5.02
CA GLY A 38 -6.78 6.11 5.51
C GLY A 38 -7.59 6.77 4.40
N SER A 39 -7.18 7.96 3.98
CA SER A 39 -7.78 8.60 2.80
C SER A 39 -7.37 7.86 1.52
N ARG A 40 -8.29 7.81 0.54
CA ARG A 40 -7.98 7.23 -0.79
C ARG A 40 -6.87 8.02 -1.45
N HIS A 41 -6.10 7.33 -2.28
CA HIS A 41 -5.15 7.98 -3.17
C HIS A 41 -5.89 8.86 -4.19
N GLN A 42 -5.34 10.03 -4.54
CA GLN A 42 -5.97 10.94 -5.48
C GLN A 42 -6.16 10.30 -6.87
N LEU A 43 -5.13 9.60 -7.38
CA LEU A 43 -5.24 8.84 -8.64
C LEU A 43 -6.34 7.77 -8.59
N GLN A 44 -6.60 7.13 -7.44
CA GLN A 44 -7.71 6.18 -7.33
C GLN A 44 -9.05 6.89 -7.60
N VAL A 45 -9.24 8.09 -7.03
CA VAL A 45 -10.46 8.89 -7.22
C VAL A 45 -10.62 9.27 -8.68
N GLU A 46 -9.56 9.81 -9.29
CA GLU A 46 -9.56 10.27 -10.68
C GLU A 46 -9.82 9.13 -11.67
N LEU A 47 -9.22 7.95 -11.46
CA LEU A 47 -9.45 6.78 -12.30
C LEU A 47 -10.91 6.29 -12.23
N VAL A 48 -11.50 6.25 -11.02
CA VAL A 48 -12.89 5.84 -10.83
C VAL A 48 -13.86 6.87 -11.43
N ASP A 49 -13.60 8.16 -11.25
CA ASP A 49 -14.44 9.23 -11.78
C ASP A 49 -14.38 9.29 -13.31
N GLY A 50 -13.22 9.00 -13.91
CA GLY A 50 -13.01 9.02 -15.36
C GLY A 50 -13.50 7.77 -16.09
N ALA A 51 -13.23 6.58 -15.56
CA ALA A 51 -13.53 5.30 -16.23
C ALA A 51 -14.78 4.58 -15.67
N GLY A 52 -15.35 5.08 -14.58
CA GLY A 52 -16.36 4.36 -13.83
C GLY A 52 -15.79 3.20 -13.02
N HIS A 53 -16.64 2.55 -12.21
CA HIS A 53 -16.20 1.47 -11.33
C HIS A 53 -15.69 0.25 -12.10
N ASP A 54 -16.39 -0.12 -13.17
CA ASP A 54 -16.04 -1.30 -13.98
C ASP A 54 -14.72 -1.06 -14.72
N GLY A 55 -14.56 0.10 -15.39
CA GLY A 55 -13.32 0.45 -16.08
C GLY A 55 -12.10 0.54 -15.15
N TYR A 56 -12.29 1.04 -13.93
CA TYR A 56 -11.25 1.02 -12.90
C TYR A 56 -10.76 -0.41 -12.57
N TRP A 57 -11.69 -1.37 -12.47
CA TRP A 57 -11.34 -2.76 -12.20
C TRP A 57 -10.81 -3.49 -13.42
N ASP A 58 -11.27 -3.17 -14.62
CA ASP A 58 -10.69 -3.68 -15.86
C ASP A 58 -9.20 -3.32 -15.95
N GLY A 59 -8.82 -2.10 -15.54
CA GLY A 59 -7.42 -1.69 -15.43
C GLY A 59 -6.60 -2.57 -14.47
N PHE A 60 -7.16 -2.94 -13.32
CA PHE A 60 -6.51 -3.89 -12.39
C PHE A 60 -6.23 -5.24 -13.05
N PHE A 61 -7.23 -5.77 -13.77
CA PHE A 61 -7.16 -7.10 -14.38
C PHE A 61 -6.29 -7.14 -15.64
N ALA A 62 -6.25 -6.05 -16.42
CA ALA A 62 -5.31 -5.89 -17.53
C ALA A 62 -3.87 -5.96 -17.02
N GLY A 63 -3.61 -5.28 -15.90
CA GLY A 63 -2.33 -5.33 -15.22
C GLY A 63 -1.15 -4.86 -16.05
N GLU A 64 -1.38 -3.79 -16.79
CA GLU A 64 -0.39 -3.09 -17.60
C GLU A 64 0.24 -1.94 -16.82
N GLU A 65 -0.56 -1.26 -16.00
CA GLU A 65 -0.19 -0.07 -15.22
C GLU A 65 -0.10 -0.35 -13.71
N VAL A 66 0.52 0.58 -12.99
CA VAL A 66 0.50 0.59 -11.52
C VAL A 66 -0.95 0.74 -11.04
N PHE A 67 -1.29 0.07 -9.94
CA PHE A 67 -2.64 0.11 -9.40
C PHE A 67 -2.72 0.85 -8.07
N TRP A 68 -3.51 1.93 -8.00
CA TRP A 68 -3.76 2.70 -6.78
C TRP A 68 -5.11 2.32 -6.18
N ALA A 69 -5.12 1.90 -4.93
CA ALA A 69 -6.35 1.52 -4.25
C ALA A 69 -6.35 1.86 -2.76
N HIS A 70 -7.54 1.84 -2.18
CA HIS A 70 -7.72 1.78 -0.74
C HIS A 70 -7.74 0.33 -0.29
N VAL A 71 -7.08 0.02 0.83
CA VAL A 71 -6.89 -1.37 1.31
C VAL A 71 -8.20 -2.17 1.46
N LEU A 72 -9.31 -1.50 1.80
CA LEU A 72 -10.63 -2.15 1.89
C LEU A 72 -11.16 -2.68 0.56
N GLY A 73 -10.89 -1.98 -0.55
CA GLY A 73 -11.28 -2.44 -1.88
C GLY A 73 -10.43 -3.59 -2.39
N PHE A 74 -9.26 -3.82 -1.76
CA PHE A 74 -8.27 -4.81 -2.19
C PHE A 74 -8.38 -6.16 -1.45
N LYS A 75 -9.49 -6.41 -0.75
CA LYS A 75 -9.70 -7.66 -0.01
C LYS A 75 -9.82 -8.85 -0.96
N GLY A 76 -9.09 -9.93 -0.66
CA GLY A 76 -9.07 -11.13 -1.50
C GLY A 76 -8.22 -11.00 -2.77
N LEU A 77 -7.68 -9.81 -3.04
CA LEU A 77 -6.76 -9.56 -4.14
C LEU A 77 -5.30 -9.63 -3.66
N GLU A 78 -4.39 -9.74 -4.62
CA GLU A 78 -2.95 -9.75 -4.41
C GLU A 78 -2.22 -9.08 -5.58
N ARG A 79 -0.98 -8.64 -5.33
CA ARG A 79 -0.07 -8.17 -6.37
C ARG A 79 1.36 -8.62 -6.10
N THR A 80 2.19 -8.67 -7.14
CA THR A 80 3.59 -9.10 -7.02
C THR A 80 4.34 -8.23 -6.02
N VAL A 81 4.24 -6.91 -6.17
CA VAL A 81 4.75 -5.90 -5.26
C VAL A 81 3.59 -5.08 -4.71
N VAL A 82 3.58 -4.87 -3.40
CA VAL A 82 2.64 -3.96 -2.75
C VAL A 82 3.40 -2.91 -1.95
N ILE A 83 3.09 -1.65 -2.22
CA ILE A 83 3.46 -0.51 -1.39
C ILE A 83 2.25 -0.22 -0.50
N LEU A 84 2.37 -0.45 0.81
CA LEU A 84 1.34 -0.13 1.78
C LEU A 84 1.64 1.25 2.38
N ALA A 85 0.95 2.26 1.88
CA ALA A 85 0.96 3.61 2.42
C ALA A 85 0.05 3.66 3.66
N VAL A 86 0.66 3.59 4.84
CA VAL A 86 -0.05 3.74 6.11
C VAL A 86 -0.19 5.23 6.36
N ASN A 87 -1.25 5.84 5.83
CA ASN A 87 -1.56 7.28 5.87
C ASN A 87 -2.65 7.62 6.90
N GLY A 88 -2.71 6.85 7.98
CA GLY A 88 -3.69 6.99 9.06
C GLY A 88 -4.87 6.03 8.95
N PHE A 89 -5.79 6.14 9.91
CA PHE A 89 -6.98 5.28 10.03
C PHE A 89 -8.17 6.13 10.48
N ARG A 90 -9.31 5.97 9.81
CA ARG A 90 -10.56 6.69 10.17
C ARG A 90 -11.19 6.17 11.45
N GLU A 91 -11.14 4.85 11.66
CA GLU A 91 -11.71 4.16 12.82
C GLU A 91 -10.58 3.37 13.50
N ILE A 92 -10.26 3.72 14.74
CA ILE A 92 -9.14 3.12 15.49
C ILE A 92 -9.41 1.64 15.75
N GLU A 93 -10.67 1.27 15.99
CA GLU A 93 -11.14 -0.09 16.24
C GLU A 93 -10.84 -1.02 15.03
N ARG A 94 -10.83 -0.46 13.82
CA ARG A 94 -10.57 -1.20 12.58
C ARG A 94 -9.13 -1.14 12.11
N ALA A 95 -8.31 -0.26 12.71
CA ALA A 95 -6.94 0.00 12.28
C ALA A 95 -6.10 -1.28 12.21
N ARG A 96 -6.20 -2.14 13.22
CA ARG A 96 -5.49 -3.42 13.25
C ARG A 96 -5.90 -4.32 12.07
N THR A 97 -7.19 -4.49 11.83
CA THR A 97 -7.68 -5.33 10.72
C THR A 97 -7.26 -4.78 9.36
N LEU A 98 -7.31 -3.46 9.17
CA LEU A 98 -6.87 -2.80 7.93
C LEU A 98 -5.38 -3.00 7.70
N LEU A 99 -4.56 -2.77 8.73
CA LEU A 99 -3.12 -2.97 8.68
C LEU A 99 -2.78 -4.42 8.29
N TYR A 100 -3.35 -5.40 9.00
CA TYR A 100 -3.12 -6.82 8.69
C TYR A 100 -3.60 -7.21 7.30
N THR A 101 -4.70 -6.61 6.82
CA THR A 101 -5.16 -6.82 5.44
C THR A 101 -4.08 -6.39 4.47
N GLY A 102 -3.58 -5.16 4.58
CA GLY A 102 -2.54 -4.61 3.70
C GLY A 102 -1.23 -5.39 3.74
N LEU A 103 -0.76 -5.77 4.93
CA LEU A 103 0.51 -6.49 5.15
C LEU A 103 0.58 -7.86 4.47
N SER A 104 -0.54 -8.40 4.00
CA SER A 104 -0.61 -9.73 3.39
C SER A 104 -1.03 -9.72 1.91
N ARG A 105 -0.97 -8.55 1.24
CA ARG A 105 -1.38 -8.43 -0.19
C ARG A 105 -0.23 -8.64 -1.18
N ALA A 106 1.01 -8.54 -0.72
CA ALA A 106 2.20 -8.77 -1.55
C ALA A 106 2.49 -10.26 -1.70
N ARG A 107 2.74 -10.69 -2.94
CA ARG A 107 3.21 -12.05 -3.25
C ARG A 107 4.72 -12.17 -3.07
N VAL A 108 5.48 -11.14 -3.48
CA VAL A 108 6.95 -11.17 -3.51
C VAL A 108 7.52 -10.09 -2.61
N LEU A 109 7.21 -8.82 -2.87
CA LEU A 109 7.77 -7.69 -2.13
C LEU A 109 6.67 -6.84 -1.49
N LEU A 110 6.75 -6.70 -0.17
CA LEU A 110 5.99 -5.69 0.57
C LEU A 110 6.93 -4.55 0.94
N VAL A 111 6.58 -3.32 0.54
CA VAL A 111 7.14 -2.08 1.08
C VAL A 111 6.07 -1.45 1.96
N VAL A 112 6.42 -1.08 3.19
CA VAL A 112 5.51 -0.33 4.07
C VAL A 112 6.05 1.09 4.18
N VAL A 113 5.19 2.08 3.99
CA VAL A 113 5.54 3.50 4.05
C VAL A 113 4.62 4.16 5.08
N GLY A 114 5.19 4.69 6.16
CA GLY A 114 4.43 5.31 7.23
C GLY A 114 5.09 5.17 8.60
N PRO A 115 4.46 5.70 9.67
CA PRO A 115 5.13 5.89 10.95
C PRO A 115 5.35 4.54 11.63
N ARG A 116 6.61 4.11 11.70
CA ARG A 116 6.99 2.78 12.20
C ARG A 116 6.46 2.53 13.60
N ALA A 117 6.59 3.50 14.50
CA ALA A 117 6.13 3.39 15.88
C ALA A 117 4.62 3.08 15.96
N GLU A 118 3.82 3.74 15.13
CA GLU A 118 2.37 3.53 15.09
C GLU A 118 2.00 2.18 14.46
N ILE A 119 2.71 1.78 13.39
CA ILE A 119 2.53 0.48 12.75
C ILE A 119 2.82 -0.65 13.73
N GLU A 120 3.91 -0.55 14.50
CA GLU A 120 4.27 -1.51 15.54
C GLU A 120 3.24 -1.51 16.68
N ARG A 121 2.77 -0.33 17.12
CA ARG A 121 1.75 -0.20 18.16
C ARG A 121 0.43 -0.85 17.77
N ILE A 122 -0.05 -0.59 16.56
CA ILE A 122 -1.33 -1.11 16.04
C ILE A 122 -1.24 -2.60 15.72
N GLY A 123 -0.13 -3.02 15.10
CA GLY A 123 0.11 -4.40 14.70
C GLY A 123 0.49 -5.33 15.86
N GLY A 124 1.05 -4.79 16.95
CA GLY A 124 1.57 -5.57 18.07
C GLY A 124 2.79 -6.42 17.70
N ASP A 125 3.12 -7.37 18.56
CA ASP A 125 4.40 -8.12 18.51
C ASP A 125 4.67 -8.84 17.19
N GLY A 126 3.62 -9.35 16.54
CA GLY A 126 3.77 -10.03 15.25
C GLY A 126 4.29 -9.09 14.16
N VAL A 127 3.80 -7.85 14.12
CA VAL A 127 4.25 -6.84 13.16
C VAL A 127 5.63 -6.31 13.56
N ARG A 128 5.86 -6.05 14.85
CA ARG A 128 7.17 -5.63 15.39
C ARG A 128 8.29 -6.58 14.94
N LYS A 129 8.14 -7.88 15.19
CA LYS A 129 9.13 -8.91 14.80
C LYS A 129 9.37 -8.97 13.29
N ARG A 130 8.35 -8.66 12.47
CA ARG A 130 8.48 -8.63 11.01
C ARG A 130 9.26 -7.40 10.55
N LEU A 131 9.03 -6.24 11.18
CA LEU A 131 9.73 -4.98 10.91
C LEU A 131 11.18 -4.96 11.41
N GLU A 132 11.50 -5.69 12.48
CA GLU A 132 12.89 -5.89 12.93
C GLU A 132 13.78 -6.54 11.85
N ARG A 133 13.17 -7.35 10.98
CA ARG A 133 13.85 -8.04 9.87
C ARG A 133 13.68 -7.32 8.53
N ALA A 134 13.00 -6.17 8.52
CA ALA A 134 12.78 -5.41 7.30
C ALA A 134 14.03 -4.62 6.93
N GLN A 135 14.29 -4.53 5.64
CA GLN A 135 15.29 -3.59 5.12
C GLN A 135 14.74 -2.18 5.29
N VAL A 136 15.51 -1.30 5.93
CA VAL A 136 15.23 0.14 5.92
C VAL A 136 15.68 0.67 4.56
N VAL A 137 14.79 1.36 3.88
CA VAL A 137 15.04 1.96 2.56
C VAL A 137 14.75 3.44 2.60
#